data_AF-A0A0S2W5B4-F1
#
_entry.id   AF-A0A0S2W5B4-F1
#
_cell.length_a   1.000
_cell.length_b   1.000
_cell.length_c   1.000
_cell.angle_alpha   90.00
_cell.angle_beta   90.00
_cell.angle_gamma   90.00
#
_symmetry.space_group_name_H-M   'P 1'
#
loop_
_entity.id
_entity.type
_entity.pdbx_description
1 polymer ?
#
loop_
_entity_poly.entity_id
_entity_poly.type
_entity_poly.pdbx_seq_one_letter_code
_entity_poly.pdbx_strand_id
1 'polypeptide(L)'
;MQTREKILASVLSGALLVGACAPALAATVHYNDGSTVGGSEAWKAWTESWASVATDYTKVSLTPGKNETELNFAWYSKVEDGKAATPVVHFGADKARLTAFTGISADVDQSLTDGVAYVYNHVTVTGLAENSTYYYTVEKNSVETEPVEYKTGSFSSIKMLYVGDPQIGASKGQPQGTDSLAADAGVANTAARNDSFGWNRTLEIATEQNPGINFIISAGDQVNKTGKPKEEEYAGYLNPQALQSLPVATTIGNHDSLNLDYMYHFYNPNATEYGATQAGGDYYYSYGPGLFIVLNTNNYNVAEHEKAIAEAVASDPDAAWRVVTIHQDIYGTGLDHSDTDGMILRTQLTPVFDRYDIDVVLQGHDHTYSRSKLLYGDGQTHNNYEFQLNAEGSDYDWDHAYDITNSTQIPLSPEEGDADGSALLTAFQQDNRCYTIESTTGNTAVNPKGILYMSANSASGSKFYELIAAQQDYIANRSQNWLPSYSVINMTETSFSIDTYQITDGGKAEKIDETFAIEKDASTAVPVASLAVGGETYYRLRDVAASVTGSANQFDVSWNGGVVIETKTAYTGNLPETSAAEGAAVTLDLTVDGQAVSTAAMLANGNYYVPASFLTTLGVAVGA
;
A
#
# COMPACT_ATOMS: atom_id res chain seq x y z
N MET A 1 48.82 -60.97 -12.08
CA MET A 1 47.81 -61.54 -13.00
C MET A 1 46.47 -61.41 -12.29
N GLN A 2 45.43 -61.05 -13.03
CA GLN A 2 44.10 -60.60 -12.61
C GLN A 2 43.90 -59.09 -12.45
N THR A 3 43.01 -58.65 -13.30
CA THR A 3 42.69 -57.33 -13.83
C THR A 3 41.58 -56.68 -13.03
N ARG A 4 41.68 -55.37 -12.87
CA ARG A 4 40.59 -54.49 -12.42
C ARG A 4 39.63 -54.26 -13.58
N GLU A 5 38.34 -54.51 -13.38
CA GLU A 5 37.29 -53.92 -14.21
C GLU A 5 36.51 -52.91 -13.38
N LYS A 6 36.53 -51.67 -13.87
CA LYS A 6 35.75 -50.53 -13.40
C LYS A 6 34.38 -50.62 -14.08
N ILE A 7 33.31 -50.68 -13.30
CA ILE A 7 31.96 -50.42 -13.81
C ILE A 7 31.74 -48.91 -13.75
N LEU A 8 31.47 -48.32 -14.93
CA LEU A 8 31.12 -46.92 -15.12
C LEU A 8 29.86 -46.57 -14.30
N ALA A 9 29.95 -45.49 -13.53
CA ALA A 9 28.79 -44.75 -13.07
C ALA A 9 28.30 -43.86 -14.22
N SER A 10 27.15 -44.22 -14.79
CA SER A 10 26.43 -43.37 -15.73
C SER A 10 25.55 -42.42 -14.93
N VAL A 11 25.88 -41.13 -14.99
CA VAL A 11 25.07 -40.02 -14.49
C VAL A 11 23.76 -40.00 -15.28
N LEU A 12 22.63 -40.13 -14.60
CA LEU A 12 21.31 -39.91 -15.17
C LEU A 12 21.05 -38.39 -15.19
N SER A 13 21.44 -37.75 -16.29
CA SER A 13 20.92 -36.43 -16.66
C SER A 13 19.56 -36.63 -17.31
N GLY A 14 18.52 -35.96 -16.81
CA GLY A 14 17.23 -35.92 -17.50
C GLY A 14 16.07 -35.51 -16.63
N ALA A 15 15.76 -34.20 -16.64
CA ALA A 15 14.42 -33.58 -16.63
C ALA A 15 14.48 -32.22 -15.90
N LEU A 16 14.95 -31.19 -16.60
CA LEU A 16 14.72 -29.79 -16.28
C LEU A 16 14.68 -29.10 -17.63
N LEU A 17 13.47 -28.86 -18.13
CA LEU A 17 13.15 -27.99 -19.28
C LEU A 17 11.65 -28.06 -19.54
N VAL A 18 10.89 -27.20 -18.84
CA VAL A 18 9.77 -26.45 -19.42
C VAL A 18 9.74 -25.10 -18.68
N GLY A 19 10.65 -24.20 -19.06
CA GLY A 19 10.51 -22.77 -18.82
C GLY A 19 10.15 -22.15 -20.16
N ALA A 20 8.88 -22.26 -20.53
CA ALA A 20 8.33 -21.48 -21.63
C ALA A 20 7.48 -20.41 -20.94
N CYS A 21 7.96 -19.16 -20.94
CA CYS A 21 7.13 -18.00 -20.64
C CYS A 21 5.93 -18.07 -21.57
N ALA A 22 4.78 -18.43 -21.00
CA ALA A 22 3.52 -18.37 -21.70
C ALA A 22 3.10 -16.89 -21.74
N PRO A 23 2.66 -16.37 -22.90
CA PRO A 23 1.98 -15.09 -22.93
C PRO A 23 0.76 -15.20 -22.00
N ALA A 24 0.47 -14.14 -21.24
CA ALA A 24 -0.57 -14.07 -20.22
C ALA A 24 -1.92 -14.70 -20.64
N LEU A 25 -2.07 -16.02 -20.43
CA LEU A 25 -3.28 -16.80 -20.67
C LEU A 25 -3.22 -18.09 -19.83
N ALA A 26 -3.74 -18.03 -18.60
CA ALA A 26 -4.46 -19.13 -17.95
C ALA A 26 -4.92 -18.68 -16.56
N ALA A 27 -6.10 -19.12 -16.16
CA ALA A 27 -6.47 -19.16 -14.75
C ALA A 27 -5.35 -19.88 -13.98
N THR A 28 -4.92 -19.34 -12.83
CA THR A 28 -3.93 -20.01 -11.97
C THR A 28 -4.46 -21.40 -11.60
N VAL A 29 -3.61 -22.40 -11.36
CA VAL A 29 -4.17 -23.75 -11.02
C VAL A 29 -5.04 -23.70 -9.74
N HIS A 30 -4.79 -22.70 -8.89
CA HIS A 30 -5.43 -22.54 -7.60
C HIS A 30 -6.38 -21.35 -7.56
N TYR A 31 -7.55 -21.58 -6.96
CA TYR A 31 -8.57 -20.59 -6.63
C TYR A 31 -9.52 -21.20 -5.57
N ASN A 32 -10.32 -20.38 -4.91
CA ASN A 32 -11.38 -20.84 -4.01
C ASN A 32 -12.70 -21.07 -4.77
N ASP A 33 -13.11 -22.33 -4.86
CA ASP A 33 -14.42 -22.71 -5.39
C ASP A 33 -15.52 -22.48 -4.33
N GLY A 34 -16.28 -21.40 -4.51
CA GLY A 34 -17.41 -21.00 -3.68
C GLY A 34 -18.46 -22.10 -3.45
N SER A 35 -18.59 -23.05 -4.39
CA SER A 35 -19.52 -24.18 -4.25
C SER A 35 -19.06 -25.25 -3.25
N THR A 36 -17.78 -25.22 -2.88
CA THR A 36 -17.15 -26.18 -1.96
C THR A 36 -16.82 -25.54 -0.60
N VAL A 37 -16.64 -24.22 -0.55
CA VAL A 37 -16.29 -23.49 0.67
C VAL A 37 -17.54 -22.83 1.30
N GLY A 38 -17.55 -22.65 2.63
CA GLY A 38 -18.65 -21.94 3.32
C GLY A 38 -19.98 -22.71 3.47
N GLY A 39 -20.06 -23.94 2.94
CA GLY A 39 -21.21 -24.83 3.09
C GLY A 39 -22.30 -24.66 2.02
N SER A 40 -22.96 -25.76 1.66
CA SER A 40 -23.86 -25.82 0.51
C SER A 40 -25.11 -24.93 0.64
N GLU A 41 -25.61 -24.70 1.86
CA GLU A 41 -26.76 -23.82 2.10
C GLU A 41 -26.42 -22.35 1.87
N ALA A 42 -25.26 -21.88 2.35
CA ALA A 42 -24.80 -20.50 2.18
C ALA A 42 -24.52 -20.20 0.70
N TRP A 43 -23.81 -21.11 0.01
CA TRP A 43 -23.57 -20.99 -1.43
C TRP A 43 -24.87 -20.95 -2.23
N LYS A 44 -25.83 -21.83 -1.91
CA LYS A 44 -27.13 -21.84 -2.58
C LYS A 44 -27.87 -20.50 -2.39
N ALA A 45 -27.96 -20.00 -1.16
CA ALA A 45 -28.60 -18.72 -0.89
C ALA A 45 -27.92 -17.56 -1.63
N TRP A 46 -26.58 -17.56 -1.66
CA TRP A 46 -25.81 -16.57 -2.40
C TRP A 46 -26.10 -16.60 -3.91
N THR A 47 -26.04 -17.78 -4.53
CA THR A 47 -26.29 -17.93 -5.97
C THR A 47 -27.71 -17.53 -6.36
N GLU A 48 -28.72 -17.77 -5.50
CA GLU A 48 -30.10 -17.31 -5.69
C GLU A 48 -30.22 -15.77 -5.60
N SER A 49 -29.39 -15.12 -4.78
CA SER A 49 -29.36 -13.66 -4.62
C SER A 49 -28.60 -12.90 -5.71
N TRP A 50 -27.66 -13.57 -6.41
CA TRP A 50 -26.70 -12.93 -7.31
C TRP A 50 -27.34 -12.07 -8.39
N ALA A 51 -28.46 -12.49 -8.97
CA ALA A 51 -29.14 -11.71 -10.01
C ALA A 51 -29.58 -10.32 -9.51
N SER A 52 -29.97 -10.22 -8.23
CA SER A 52 -30.30 -8.95 -7.60
C SER A 52 -29.06 -8.14 -7.22
N VAL A 53 -27.96 -8.80 -6.84
CA VAL A 53 -26.71 -8.13 -6.48
C VAL A 53 -26.05 -7.54 -7.72
N ALA A 54 -25.83 -8.35 -8.76
CA ALA A 54 -25.15 -7.98 -10.00
C ALA A 54 -25.82 -6.88 -10.82
N THR A 55 -27.03 -6.46 -10.45
CA THR A 55 -27.80 -5.40 -11.13
C THR A 55 -28.07 -4.20 -10.23
N ASP A 56 -27.58 -4.21 -8.99
CA ASP A 56 -27.69 -3.09 -8.05
C ASP A 56 -26.37 -2.34 -7.95
N TYR A 57 -26.17 -1.36 -8.83
CA TYR A 57 -24.99 -0.48 -8.86
C TYR A 57 -25.07 0.64 -7.81
N THR A 58 -26.14 0.66 -7.01
CA THR A 58 -26.38 1.75 -6.04
C THR A 58 -25.77 1.46 -4.67
N LYS A 59 -24.88 0.46 -4.57
CA LYS A 59 -24.20 0.15 -3.31
C LYS A 59 -23.48 1.39 -2.78
N VAL A 60 -23.47 1.52 -1.47
CA VAL A 60 -22.82 2.64 -0.78
C VAL A 60 -21.45 2.15 -0.34
N SER A 61 -20.41 2.89 -0.69
CA SER A 61 -19.06 2.68 -0.17
C SER A 61 -18.75 3.73 0.88
N LEU A 62 -17.87 3.36 1.81
CA LEU A 62 -17.36 4.23 2.86
C LEU A 62 -15.84 4.25 2.74
N THR A 63 -15.24 5.43 2.82
CA THR A 63 -13.78 5.62 2.88
C THR A 63 -13.43 6.51 4.08
N PRO A 64 -12.24 6.38 4.69
CA PRO A 64 -11.81 7.32 5.73
C PRO A 64 -11.90 8.77 5.22
N GLY A 65 -12.28 9.71 6.09
CA GLY A 65 -12.14 11.13 5.78
C GLY A 65 -10.69 11.59 5.96
N LYS A 66 -10.44 12.91 5.88
CA LYS A 66 -9.07 13.46 5.98
C LYS A 66 -8.40 13.19 7.33
N ASN A 67 -9.22 12.98 8.36
CA ASN A 67 -8.84 12.54 9.70
C ASN A 67 -9.95 11.70 10.33
N GLU A 68 -9.71 11.15 11.53
CA GLU A 68 -10.64 10.27 12.23
C GLU A 68 -11.98 10.91 12.63
N THR A 69 -12.12 12.23 12.49
CA THR A 69 -13.37 12.96 12.76
C THR A 69 -14.27 13.11 11.52
N GLU A 70 -13.84 12.59 10.37
CA GLU A 70 -14.55 12.65 9.09
C GLU A 70 -14.76 11.26 8.48
N LEU A 71 -15.86 11.10 7.75
CA LEU A 71 -16.19 9.87 7.02
C LEU A 71 -16.78 10.24 5.66
N ASN A 72 -16.31 9.57 4.61
CA ASN A 72 -16.73 9.82 3.24
C ASN A 72 -17.65 8.71 2.75
N PHE A 73 -18.64 9.09 1.95
CA PHE A 73 -19.63 8.22 1.32
C PHE A 73 -19.60 8.40 -0.19
N ALA A 74 -19.69 7.29 -0.93
CA ALA A 74 -19.93 7.30 -2.37
C ALA A 74 -21.03 6.32 -2.77
N TRP A 75 -21.89 6.70 -3.71
CA TRP A 75 -22.91 5.80 -4.30
C TRP A 75 -23.47 6.34 -5.62
N TYR A 76 -24.00 5.43 -6.45
CA TYR A 76 -24.75 5.83 -7.64
C TYR A 76 -26.23 6.04 -7.34
N SER A 77 -26.83 7.00 -8.05
CA SER A 77 -28.27 7.16 -8.18
C SER A 77 -28.66 7.16 -9.66
N LYS A 78 -29.71 6.43 -10.01
CA LYS A 78 -30.19 6.37 -11.39
C LYS A 78 -30.81 7.71 -11.78
N VAL A 79 -30.46 8.26 -12.93
CA VAL A 79 -31.03 9.52 -13.42
C VAL A 79 -32.52 9.35 -13.69
N GLU A 80 -33.32 10.28 -13.17
CA GLU A 80 -34.75 10.37 -13.44
C GLU A 80 -35.06 11.73 -14.09
N ASP A 81 -35.69 11.70 -15.26
CA ASP A 81 -35.99 12.91 -16.04
C ASP A 81 -36.71 13.98 -15.21
N GLY A 82 -36.12 15.18 -15.18
CA GLY A 82 -36.67 16.33 -14.46
C GLY A 82 -36.48 16.31 -12.95
N LYS A 83 -35.74 15.33 -12.40
CA LYS A 83 -35.34 15.31 -10.98
C LYS A 83 -33.87 15.69 -10.83
N ALA A 84 -33.57 16.46 -9.79
CA ALA A 84 -32.20 16.77 -9.40
C ALA A 84 -31.57 15.59 -8.63
N ALA A 85 -30.26 15.44 -8.73
CA ALA A 85 -29.51 14.52 -7.90
C ALA A 85 -29.60 14.91 -6.42
N THR A 86 -29.56 13.91 -5.53
CA THR A 86 -29.66 14.09 -4.08
C THR A 86 -28.44 13.51 -3.37
N PRO A 87 -27.25 14.14 -3.48
CA PRO A 87 -26.05 13.71 -2.76
C PRO A 87 -26.18 14.10 -1.28
N VAL A 88 -27.08 13.43 -0.56
CA VAL A 88 -27.41 13.73 0.84
C VAL A 88 -27.23 12.49 1.69
N VAL A 89 -26.45 12.64 2.76
CA VAL A 89 -26.35 11.67 3.86
C VAL A 89 -26.99 12.30 5.08
N HIS A 90 -27.92 11.61 5.73
CA HIS A 90 -28.40 12.01 7.05
C HIS A 90 -27.62 11.24 8.10
N PHE A 91 -26.95 11.91 9.02
CA PHE A 91 -26.02 11.30 9.97
C PHE A 91 -26.21 11.84 11.39
N GLY A 92 -26.08 11.00 12.41
CA GLY A 92 -26.16 11.44 13.80
C GLY A 92 -26.20 10.32 14.84
N ALA A 93 -25.98 10.66 16.11
CA ALA A 93 -26.00 9.71 17.23
C ALA A 93 -27.42 9.30 17.67
N ASP A 94 -28.43 10.11 17.34
CA ASP A 94 -29.84 9.81 17.61
C ASP A 94 -30.51 9.36 16.31
N LYS A 95 -30.82 8.06 16.21
CA LYS A 95 -31.48 7.45 15.05
C LYS A 95 -32.80 8.14 14.64
N ALA A 96 -33.47 8.85 15.55
CA ALA A 96 -34.70 9.57 15.25
C ALA A 96 -34.48 11.03 14.79
N ARG A 97 -33.24 11.54 14.88
CA ARG A 97 -32.88 12.95 14.60
C ARG A 97 -31.51 13.02 13.94
N LEU A 98 -31.47 12.60 12.68
CA LEU A 98 -30.27 12.68 11.84
C LEU A 98 -30.13 14.08 11.24
N THR A 99 -28.88 14.52 11.04
CA THR A 99 -28.54 15.81 10.42
C THR A 99 -28.15 15.58 8.97
N ALA A 100 -28.70 16.35 8.04
CA ALA A 100 -28.37 16.26 6.62
C ALA A 100 -27.00 16.89 6.33
N PHE A 101 -26.15 16.14 5.62
CA PHE A 101 -24.92 16.58 4.98
C PHE A 101 -25.11 16.48 3.47
N THR A 102 -24.87 17.57 2.76
CA THR A 102 -25.01 17.61 1.30
C THR A 102 -23.63 17.70 0.68
N GLY A 103 -23.34 16.81 -0.26
CA GLY A 103 -22.10 16.79 -1.02
C GLY A 103 -22.31 17.12 -2.48
N ILE A 104 -21.55 16.46 -3.35
CA ILE A 104 -21.51 16.70 -4.79
C ILE A 104 -22.06 15.51 -5.55
N SER A 105 -22.48 15.76 -6.79
CA SER A 105 -22.86 14.72 -7.74
C SER A 105 -22.44 15.11 -9.15
N ALA A 106 -22.06 14.14 -9.96
CA ALA A 106 -21.90 14.33 -11.40
C ALA A 106 -22.27 13.05 -12.16
N ASP A 107 -22.35 13.15 -13.49
CA ASP A 107 -22.74 12.04 -14.35
C ASP A 107 -21.70 10.90 -14.29
N VAL A 108 -22.20 9.67 -14.26
CA VAL A 108 -21.42 8.46 -14.53
C VAL A 108 -21.33 8.28 -16.04
N ASP A 109 -20.16 7.87 -16.54
CA ASP A 109 -20.00 7.50 -17.94
C ASP A 109 -20.96 6.35 -18.30
N GLN A 110 -21.93 6.64 -19.17
CA GLN A 110 -22.98 5.69 -19.54
C GLN A 110 -22.45 4.46 -20.28
N SER A 111 -21.24 4.52 -20.84
CA SER A 111 -20.62 3.35 -21.45
C SER A 111 -20.26 2.28 -20.41
N LEU A 112 -20.11 2.66 -19.14
CA LEU A 112 -19.81 1.74 -18.02
C LEU A 112 -21.06 1.09 -17.42
N THR A 113 -22.25 1.63 -17.72
CA THR A 113 -23.53 1.25 -17.11
C THR A 113 -24.55 0.73 -18.14
N ASP A 114 -24.09 0.08 -19.21
CA ASP A 114 -24.92 -0.47 -20.29
C ASP A 114 -25.86 0.57 -20.94
N GLY A 115 -25.41 1.83 -21.03
CA GLY A 115 -26.19 2.94 -21.58
C GLY A 115 -27.27 3.50 -20.65
N VAL A 116 -27.35 3.02 -19.41
CA VAL A 116 -28.27 3.55 -18.41
C VAL A 116 -27.64 4.76 -17.72
N ALA A 117 -28.33 5.90 -17.72
CA ALA A 117 -27.84 7.11 -17.06
C ALA A 117 -27.86 6.99 -15.54
N TYR A 118 -26.70 7.21 -14.92
CA TYR A 118 -26.51 7.34 -13.47
C TYR A 118 -25.75 8.63 -13.16
N VAL A 119 -25.89 9.10 -11.93
CA VAL A 119 -24.99 10.07 -11.29
C VAL A 119 -24.30 9.40 -10.11
N TYR A 120 -23.02 9.70 -9.91
CA TYR A 120 -22.35 9.37 -8.66
C TYR A 120 -22.58 10.49 -7.66
N ASN A 121 -22.60 10.16 -6.38
CA ASN A 121 -22.82 11.07 -5.27
C ASN A 121 -21.69 10.88 -4.28
N HIS A 122 -21.04 11.96 -3.87
CA HIS A 122 -19.96 11.96 -2.89
C HIS A 122 -20.30 12.92 -1.75
N VAL A 123 -20.23 12.43 -0.51
CA VAL A 123 -20.59 13.23 0.68
C VAL A 123 -19.60 12.95 1.81
N THR A 124 -19.11 14.00 2.44
CA THR A 124 -18.35 13.91 3.70
C THR A 124 -19.26 14.28 4.87
N VAL A 125 -19.29 13.43 5.88
CA VAL A 125 -19.82 13.77 7.20
C VAL A 125 -18.67 14.12 8.14
N THR A 126 -18.92 15.03 9.08
CA THR A 126 -17.88 15.56 9.98
C THR A 126 -18.35 15.55 11.43
N GLY A 127 -17.41 15.69 12.37
CA GLY A 127 -17.71 15.76 13.81
C GLY A 127 -17.91 14.40 14.45
N LEU A 128 -17.29 13.36 13.90
CA LEU A 128 -17.22 12.05 14.53
C LEU A 128 -16.38 12.15 15.81
N ALA A 129 -16.92 11.62 16.90
CA ALA A 129 -16.25 11.50 18.17
C ALA A 129 -15.74 10.07 18.35
N GLU A 130 -14.68 9.91 19.12
CA GLU A 130 -14.11 8.61 19.48
C GLU A 130 -15.17 7.73 20.19
N ASN A 131 -15.07 6.40 20.04
CA ASN A 131 -15.85 5.41 20.79
C ASN A 131 -17.38 5.68 20.81
N SER A 132 -17.92 6.11 19.67
CA SER A 132 -19.30 6.61 19.55
C SER A 132 -20.11 5.78 18.56
N THR A 133 -21.42 5.71 18.80
CA THR A 133 -22.36 5.07 17.88
C THR A 133 -23.15 6.14 17.15
N TYR A 134 -23.23 5.98 15.84
CA TYR A 134 -23.94 6.83 14.91
C TYR A 134 -24.89 5.98 14.06
N TYR A 135 -25.79 6.66 13.39
CA TYR A 135 -26.68 6.10 12.39
C TYR A 135 -26.62 6.96 11.14
N TYR A 136 -26.79 6.34 9.98
CA TYR A 136 -26.90 7.06 8.73
C TYR A 136 -27.97 6.53 7.79
N THR A 137 -28.54 7.41 6.98
CA THR A 137 -29.29 7.09 5.77
C THR A 137 -28.65 7.85 4.60
N VAL A 138 -28.81 7.33 3.38
CA VAL A 138 -28.46 8.05 2.16
C VAL A 138 -29.71 8.29 1.32
N GLU A 139 -29.75 9.40 0.59
CA GLU A 139 -30.84 9.64 -0.37
C GLU A 139 -30.52 9.04 -1.74
N LYS A 140 -31.40 8.15 -2.21
CA LYS A 140 -31.41 7.63 -3.58
C LYS A 140 -32.66 8.15 -4.27
N ASN A 141 -32.51 9.14 -5.15
CA ASN A 141 -33.62 9.81 -5.84
C ASN A 141 -34.65 10.42 -4.88
N SER A 142 -34.18 11.16 -3.86
CA SER A 142 -35.00 11.75 -2.78
C SER A 142 -35.74 10.74 -1.89
N VAL A 143 -35.37 9.46 -1.95
CA VAL A 143 -35.85 8.42 -1.03
C VAL A 143 -34.72 8.05 -0.10
N GLU A 144 -34.92 8.25 1.21
CA GLU A 144 -33.97 7.82 2.23
C GLU A 144 -33.95 6.30 2.35
N THR A 145 -32.75 5.72 2.47
CA THR A 145 -32.57 4.30 2.79
C THR A 145 -32.95 4.00 4.23
N GLU A 146 -33.07 2.72 4.57
CA GLU A 146 -33.17 2.31 5.98
C GLU A 146 -31.91 2.73 6.77
N PRO A 147 -32.03 3.13 8.04
CA PRO A 147 -30.87 3.57 8.82
C PRO A 147 -29.89 2.44 9.15
N VAL A 148 -28.64 2.64 8.77
CA VAL A 148 -27.50 1.77 9.07
C VAL A 148 -26.79 2.27 10.33
N GLU A 149 -26.31 1.36 11.18
CA GLU A 149 -25.49 1.70 12.35
C GLU A 149 -24.01 1.82 11.95
N TYR A 150 -23.34 2.86 12.43
CA TYR A 150 -21.91 3.08 12.26
C TYR A 150 -21.26 3.33 13.62
N LYS A 151 -20.05 2.78 13.84
CA LYS A 151 -19.33 2.93 15.11
C LYS A 151 -17.92 3.40 14.87
N THR A 152 -17.49 4.41 15.62
CA THR A 152 -16.09 4.79 15.73
C THR A 152 -15.41 3.99 16.84
N GLY A 153 -14.16 3.58 16.59
CA GLY A 153 -13.29 2.97 17.59
C GLY A 153 -12.50 4.01 18.40
N SER A 154 -11.41 3.56 19.03
CA SER A 154 -10.45 4.48 19.62
C SER A 154 -9.66 5.21 18.54
N PHE A 155 -9.26 6.44 18.82
CA PHE A 155 -8.39 7.29 17.99
C PHE A 155 -6.95 7.22 18.48
N SER A 156 -6.70 6.87 19.74
CA SER A 156 -5.33 6.65 20.27
C SER A 156 -4.79 5.23 20.09
N SER A 157 -5.68 4.24 19.94
CA SER A 157 -5.33 2.85 19.71
C SER A 157 -6.22 2.30 18.61
N ILE A 158 -5.68 2.24 17.40
CA ILE A 158 -6.44 1.89 16.21
C ILE A 158 -6.17 0.45 15.82
N LYS A 159 -7.21 -0.21 15.32
CA LYS A 159 -7.15 -1.57 14.78
C LYS A 159 -7.64 -1.55 13.34
N MET A 160 -6.87 -2.09 12.42
CA MET A 160 -7.17 -2.09 10.99
C MET A 160 -7.12 -3.50 10.45
N LEU A 161 -7.96 -3.79 9.46
CA LEU A 161 -7.73 -4.95 8.58
C LEU A 161 -6.85 -4.51 7.42
N TYR A 162 -5.97 -5.38 7.00
CA TYR A 162 -5.15 -5.20 5.81
C TYR A 162 -5.38 -6.37 4.85
N VAL A 163 -5.75 -6.06 3.61
CA VAL A 163 -6.13 -7.04 2.58
C VAL A 163 -5.53 -6.68 1.23
N GLY A 164 -5.24 -7.69 0.42
CA GLY A 164 -4.78 -7.56 -0.96
C GLY A 164 -5.72 -8.27 -1.91
N ASP A 165 -5.83 -7.73 -3.12
CA ASP A 165 -6.37 -8.40 -4.29
C ASP A 165 -7.69 -9.18 -4.07
N PRO A 166 -8.77 -8.55 -3.57
CA PRO A 166 -10.11 -9.13 -3.65
C PRO A 166 -10.46 -9.48 -5.12
N GLN A 167 -10.04 -8.64 -6.06
CA GLN A 167 -10.03 -8.84 -7.51
C GLN A 167 -11.25 -9.60 -8.03
N ILE A 168 -12.44 -9.05 -7.75
CA ILE A 168 -13.71 -9.70 -8.06
C ILE A 168 -13.83 -9.94 -9.58
N GLY A 169 -13.95 -11.21 -9.99
CA GLY A 169 -14.02 -11.63 -11.39
C GLY A 169 -12.74 -12.31 -11.91
N ALA A 170 -11.69 -12.40 -11.10
CA ALA A 170 -10.41 -13.00 -11.50
C ALA A 170 -10.44 -14.53 -11.63
N SER A 171 -11.40 -15.23 -11.00
CA SER A 171 -11.54 -16.70 -11.13
C SER A 171 -12.12 -17.17 -12.48
N LYS A 172 -12.23 -16.28 -13.47
CA LYS A 172 -12.66 -16.62 -14.83
C LYS A 172 -11.83 -17.77 -15.42
N GLY A 173 -12.50 -18.71 -16.08
CA GLY A 173 -11.87 -19.89 -16.67
C GLY A 173 -11.72 -21.08 -15.70
N GLN A 174 -11.86 -20.86 -14.39
CA GLN A 174 -11.71 -21.93 -13.40
C GLN A 174 -12.86 -22.95 -13.45
N PRO A 175 -12.60 -24.23 -13.18
CA PRO A 175 -13.63 -25.26 -13.19
C PRO A 175 -14.48 -25.23 -11.92
N GLN A 176 -15.80 -25.09 -12.03
CA GLN A 176 -16.77 -25.20 -10.92
C GLN A 176 -17.83 -26.24 -11.29
N GLY A 177 -17.75 -27.42 -10.66
CA GLY A 177 -18.57 -28.57 -11.03
C GLY A 177 -18.21 -29.10 -12.44
N THR A 178 -19.17 -29.11 -13.37
CA THR A 178 -18.94 -29.51 -14.77
C THR A 178 -18.67 -28.34 -15.71
N ASP A 179 -18.81 -27.11 -15.22
CA ASP A 179 -18.73 -25.89 -16.01
C ASP A 179 -17.45 -25.11 -15.68
N SER A 180 -17.18 -24.07 -16.47
CA SER A 180 -16.10 -23.11 -16.23
C SER A 180 -16.68 -21.74 -15.89
N LEU A 181 -16.06 -21.03 -14.95
CA LEU A 181 -16.50 -19.70 -14.54
C LEU A 181 -16.33 -18.70 -15.70
N ALA A 182 -17.36 -17.91 -15.96
CA ALA A 182 -17.43 -16.95 -17.06
C ALA A 182 -17.28 -15.52 -16.52
N ALA A 183 -16.65 -14.66 -17.33
CA ALA A 183 -16.51 -13.21 -17.09
C ALA A 183 -17.44 -12.38 -18.01
N ASP A 184 -18.57 -12.97 -18.40
CA ASP A 184 -19.60 -12.29 -19.18
C ASP A 184 -20.15 -11.07 -18.42
N ALA A 185 -20.85 -10.16 -19.10
CA ALA A 185 -21.40 -8.96 -18.45
C ALA A 185 -22.61 -9.28 -17.54
N GLY A 186 -22.76 -8.49 -16.47
CA GLY A 186 -23.92 -8.54 -15.59
C GLY A 186 -24.12 -9.88 -14.87
N VAL A 187 -25.37 -10.34 -14.79
CA VAL A 187 -25.77 -11.56 -14.04
C VAL A 187 -25.02 -12.82 -14.52
N ALA A 188 -24.59 -12.85 -15.78
CA ALA A 188 -23.86 -13.98 -16.36
C ALA A 188 -22.40 -14.09 -15.88
N ASN A 189 -21.87 -13.08 -15.18
CA ASN A 189 -20.52 -13.11 -14.61
C ASN A 189 -20.43 -14.08 -13.43
N THR A 190 -20.25 -15.36 -13.69
CA THR A 190 -20.16 -16.39 -12.65
C THR A 190 -18.83 -16.35 -11.90
N ALA A 191 -17.77 -15.80 -12.48
CA ALA A 191 -16.51 -15.52 -11.80
C ALA A 191 -16.69 -14.46 -10.70
N ALA A 192 -17.28 -13.31 -11.04
CA ALA A 192 -17.59 -12.27 -10.06
C ALA A 192 -18.50 -12.77 -8.94
N ARG A 193 -19.51 -13.60 -9.28
CA ARG A 193 -20.35 -14.27 -8.28
C ARG A 193 -19.54 -15.13 -7.32
N ASN A 194 -18.61 -15.94 -7.84
CA ASN A 194 -17.77 -16.80 -7.03
C ASN A 194 -16.87 -15.98 -6.09
N ASP A 195 -16.19 -14.99 -6.64
CA ASP A 195 -15.18 -14.22 -5.92
C ASP A 195 -15.82 -13.33 -4.86
N SER A 196 -17.01 -12.78 -5.16
CA SER A 196 -17.79 -11.98 -4.20
C SER A 196 -18.26 -12.82 -2.99
N PHE A 197 -18.53 -14.11 -3.20
CA PHE A 197 -18.84 -15.02 -2.10
C PHE A 197 -17.63 -15.23 -1.19
N GLY A 198 -16.46 -15.50 -1.79
CA GLY A 198 -15.19 -15.63 -1.07
C GLY A 198 -14.84 -14.36 -0.30
N TRP A 199 -14.99 -13.20 -0.94
CA TRP A 199 -14.75 -11.89 -0.33
C TRP A 199 -15.68 -11.61 0.86
N ASN A 200 -17.00 -11.81 0.69
CA ASN A 200 -17.95 -11.64 1.79
C ASN A 200 -17.60 -12.55 2.98
N ARG A 201 -17.29 -13.80 2.69
CA ARG A 201 -16.91 -14.79 3.70
C ARG A 201 -15.62 -14.38 4.44
N THR A 202 -14.62 -13.86 3.74
CA THR A 202 -13.39 -13.36 4.37
C THR A 202 -13.68 -12.22 5.33
N LEU A 203 -14.47 -11.23 4.91
CA LEU A 203 -14.84 -10.10 5.74
C LEU A 203 -15.68 -10.50 6.96
N GLU A 204 -16.66 -11.39 6.79
CA GLU A 204 -17.49 -11.89 7.90
C GLU A 204 -16.61 -12.54 8.98
N ILE A 205 -15.72 -13.45 8.58
CA ILE A 205 -14.83 -14.17 9.50
C ILE A 205 -13.83 -13.20 10.16
N ALA A 206 -13.21 -12.32 9.37
CA ALA A 206 -12.22 -11.39 9.87
C ALA A 206 -12.82 -10.41 10.89
N THR A 207 -14.02 -9.88 10.61
CA THR A 207 -14.69 -8.90 11.48
C THR A 207 -15.33 -9.54 12.72
N GLU A 208 -15.84 -10.77 12.61
CA GLU A 208 -16.33 -11.53 13.78
C GLU A 208 -15.21 -11.83 14.77
N GLN A 209 -14.04 -12.25 14.26
CA GLN A 209 -12.89 -12.58 15.11
C GLN A 209 -12.16 -11.36 15.67
N ASN A 210 -12.25 -10.22 14.97
CA ASN A 210 -11.53 -9.01 15.32
C ASN A 210 -12.50 -7.84 15.53
N PRO A 211 -13.25 -7.81 16.63
CA PRO A 211 -14.14 -6.69 16.91
C PRO A 211 -13.34 -5.40 17.14
N GLY A 212 -13.98 -4.26 16.84
CA GLY A 212 -13.42 -2.92 17.05
C GLY A 212 -12.41 -2.49 15.98
N ILE A 213 -12.54 -2.99 14.75
CA ILE A 213 -11.80 -2.47 13.59
C ILE A 213 -12.28 -1.05 13.29
N ASN A 214 -11.33 -0.13 13.10
CA ASN A 214 -11.59 1.26 12.70
C ASN A 214 -11.88 1.38 11.21
N PHE A 215 -11.05 0.73 10.37
CA PHE A 215 -11.19 0.71 8.91
C PHE A 215 -10.36 -0.44 8.30
N ILE A 216 -10.51 -0.64 6.98
CA ILE A 216 -9.78 -1.61 6.18
C ILE A 216 -8.79 -0.86 5.27
N ILE A 217 -7.57 -1.36 5.14
CA ILE A 217 -6.62 -0.94 4.10
C ILE A 217 -6.64 -2.02 3.01
N SER A 218 -6.92 -1.63 1.77
CA SER A 218 -6.86 -2.50 0.59
C SER A 218 -5.71 -2.10 -0.32
N ALA A 219 -4.79 -3.03 -0.58
CA ALA A 219 -3.62 -2.83 -1.44
C ALA A 219 -3.94 -2.89 -2.95
N GLY A 220 -5.16 -2.57 -3.37
CA GLY A 220 -5.52 -2.49 -4.79
C GLY A 220 -6.24 -3.73 -5.33
N ASP A 221 -6.59 -3.62 -6.61
CA ASP A 221 -7.29 -4.64 -7.38
C ASP A 221 -8.59 -5.07 -6.71
N GLN A 222 -9.50 -4.11 -6.51
CA GLN A 222 -10.80 -4.43 -5.91
C GLN A 222 -11.65 -5.26 -6.87
N VAL A 223 -11.61 -4.93 -8.16
CA VAL A 223 -12.34 -5.60 -9.26
C VAL A 223 -11.40 -5.94 -10.41
N ASN A 224 -11.79 -6.82 -11.34
CA ASN A 224 -10.87 -7.49 -12.25
C ASN A 224 -10.87 -6.96 -13.69
N LYS A 225 -11.97 -6.44 -14.22
CA LYS A 225 -12.01 -6.04 -15.63
C LYS A 225 -11.24 -4.74 -15.88
N THR A 226 -10.17 -4.79 -16.65
CA THR A 226 -9.41 -3.57 -17.01
C THR A 226 -9.92 -2.94 -18.31
N GLY A 227 -10.13 -1.61 -18.32
CA GLY A 227 -10.53 -0.82 -19.49
C GLY A 227 -11.91 -1.16 -20.05
N LYS A 228 -12.76 -1.84 -19.28
CA LYS A 228 -14.08 -2.35 -19.70
C LYS A 228 -15.13 -2.14 -18.61
N PRO A 229 -16.43 -2.00 -18.97
CA PRO A 229 -17.53 -1.95 -18.00
C PRO A 229 -17.52 -3.14 -17.04
N LYS A 230 -17.70 -2.87 -15.73
CA LYS A 230 -17.56 -3.87 -14.65
C LYS A 230 -18.39 -3.59 -13.40
N GLU A 231 -19.49 -2.87 -13.56
CA GLU A 231 -20.35 -2.47 -12.44
C GLU A 231 -20.92 -3.66 -11.66
N GLU A 232 -21.05 -4.85 -12.27
CA GLU A 232 -21.42 -6.06 -11.53
C GLU A 232 -20.31 -6.58 -10.60
N GLU A 233 -19.04 -6.32 -10.92
CA GLU A 233 -17.90 -6.66 -10.06
C GLU A 233 -17.88 -5.73 -8.84
N TYR A 234 -18.12 -4.42 -9.03
CA TYR A 234 -18.28 -3.47 -7.91
C TYR A 234 -19.51 -3.76 -7.06
N ALA A 235 -20.64 -4.12 -7.69
CA ALA A 235 -21.84 -4.49 -6.95
C ALA A 235 -21.60 -5.72 -6.07
N GLY A 236 -20.82 -6.70 -6.55
CA GLY A 236 -20.35 -7.84 -5.77
C GLY A 236 -19.36 -7.47 -4.66
N TYR A 237 -18.37 -6.64 -4.97
CA TYR A 237 -17.36 -6.15 -4.03
C TYR A 237 -17.95 -5.38 -2.84
N LEU A 238 -18.92 -4.48 -3.11
CA LEU A 238 -19.55 -3.60 -2.13
C LEU A 238 -20.76 -4.23 -1.41
N ASN A 239 -21.19 -5.43 -1.82
CA ASN A 239 -22.33 -6.11 -1.19
C ASN A 239 -22.13 -6.56 0.28
N PRO A 240 -20.92 -6.95 0.74
CA PRO A 240 -20.73 -7.47 2.09
C PRO A 240 -21.29 -6.54 3.17
N GLN A 241 -22.00 -7.11 4.14
CA GLN A 241 -22.62 -6.32 5.22
C GLN A 241 -21.57 -5.54 6.04
N ALA A 242 -20.38 -6.12 6.21
CA ALA A 242 -19.26 -5.48 6.91
C ALA A 242 -18.92 -4.10 6.32
N LEU A 243 -18.97 -3.95 4.99
CA LEU A 243 -18.60 -2.71 4.30
C LEU A 243 -19.65 -1.60 4.45
N GLN A 244 -20.86 -1.91 4.93
CA GLN A 244 -21.86 -0.87 5.25
C GLN A 244 -21.45 -0.03 6.47
N SER A 245 -20.56 -0.54 7.32
CA SER A 245 -20.14 0.13 8.56
C SER A 245 -18.62 0.19 8.75
N LEU A 246 -17.84 -0.39 7.84
CA LEU A 246 -16.38 -0.35 7.86
C LEU A 246 -15.86 0.40 6.64
N PRO A 247 -15.21 1.56 6.83
CA PRO A 247 -14.58 2.29 5.74
C PRO A 247 -13.40 1.49 5.17
N VAL A 248 -13.16 1.64 3.87
CA VAL A 248 -12.01 1.04 3.18
C VAL A 248 -11.14 2.14 2.58
N ALA A 249 -9.88 2.22 2.98
CA ALA A 249 -8.87 2.97 2.28
C ALA A 249 -8.34 2.11 1.13
N THR A 250 -8.77 2.41 -0.09
CA THR A 250 -8.43 1.64 -1.29
C THR A 250 -7.21 2.23 -1.98
N THR A 251 -6.30 1.36 -2.44
CA THR A 251 -5.25 1.71 -3.40
C THR A 251 -5.75 1.40 -4.82
N ILE A 252 -5.23 2.07 -5.84
CA ILE A 252 -5.55 1.77 -7.24
C ILE A 252 -4.63 0.65 -7.70
N GLY A 253 -5.19 -0.49 -8.09
CA GLY A 253 -4.42 -1.57 -8.71
C GLY A 253 -4.39 -1.50 -10.24
N ASN A 254 -3.63 -2.37 -10.89
CA ASN A 254 -3.53 -2.35 -12.35
C ASN A 254 -4.87 -2.74 -13.00
N HIS A 255 -5.72 -3.50 -12.31
CA HIS A 255 -7.07 -3.82 -12.79
C HIS A 255 -8.09 -2.70 -12.58
N ASP A 256 -7.78 -1.72 -11.73
CA ASP A 256 -8.59 -0.52 -11.51
C ASP A 256 -8.16 0.62 -12.46
N SER A 257 -6.85 0.75 -12.70
CA SER A 257 -6.17 1.94 -13.24
C SER A 257 -6.70 2.54 -14.55
N LEU A 258 -7.29 1.72 -15.42
CA LEU A 258 -7.81 2.13 -16.74
C LEU A 258 -9.33 2.36 -16.76
N ASN A 259 -9.97 2.44 -15.59
CA ASN A 259 -11.39 2.72 -15.50
C ASN A 259 -11.68 3.92 -14.60
N LEU A 260 -12.53 4.83 -15.09
CA LEU A 260 -13.04 5.97 -14.33
C LEU A 260 -14.01 5.55 -13.20
N ASP A 261 -14.65 4.39 -13.32
CA ASP A 261 -15.64 3.89 -12.34
C ASP A 261 -15.08 3.74 -10.93
N TYR A 262 -13.77 3.49 -10.77
CA TYR A 262 -13.10 3.54 -9.46
C TYR A 262 -13.38 4.84 -8.71
N MET A 263 -13.18 6.00 -9.35
CA MET A 263 -13.39 7.31 -8.70
C MET A 263 -14.86 7.58 -8.40
N TYR A 264 -15.77 6.98 -9.16
CA TYR A 264 -17.20 7.11 -8.90
C TYR A 264 -17.60 6.32 -7.65
N HIS A 265 -16.98 5.14 -7.44
CA HIS A 265 -17.23 4.26 -6.30
C HIS A 265 -16.44 4.59 -5.04
N PHE A 266 -15.33 5.31 -5.09
CA PHE A 266 -14.54 5.65 -3.90
C PHE A 266 -14.25 7.16 -3.80
N TYR A 267 -14.59 7.76 -2.65
CA TYR A 267 -14.37 9.18 -2.41
C TYR A 267 -13.22 9.39 -1.42
N ASN A 268 -11.99 9.35 -1.93
CA ASN A 268 -10.79 9.43 -1.08
C ASN A 268 -10.45 10.88 -0.67
N PRO A 269 -10.01 11.11 0.58
CA PRO A 269 -9.65 12.43 1.09
C PRO A 269 -8.29 12.88 0.55
N ASN A 270 -8.09 14.21 0.43
CA ASN A 270 -6.83 14.80 -0.02
C ASN A 270 -6.27 14.17 -1.32
N ALA A 271 -7.15 13.77 -2.24
CA ALA A 271 -6.74 13.26 -3.54
C ALA A 271 -5.97 14.33 -4.33
N THR A 272 -4.88 13.91 -4.96
CA THR A 272 -3.98 14.75 -5.75
C THR A 272 -4.07 14.40 -7.23
N GLU A 273 -3.50 15.26 -8.07
CA GLU A 273 -3.31 14.98 -9.50
C GLU A 273 -1.98 14.26 -9.78
N TYR A 274 -1.19 13.96 -8.75
CA TYR A 274 0.09 13.26 -8.85
C TYR A 274 -0.14 11.77 -9.05
N GLY A 275 0.70 11.12 -9.87
CA GLY A 275 0.59 9.67 -10.08
C GLY A 275 -0.72 9.26 -10.78
N ALA A 276 -1.42 10.22 -11.39
CA ALA A 276 -2.78 9.98 -11.86
C ALA A 276 -2.84 9.01 -13.05
N THR A 277 -3.83 8.12 -13.03
CA THR A 277 -4.34 7.37 -14.18
C THR A 277 -5.81 7.73 -14.43
N GLN A 278 -6.54 6.96 -15.23
CA GLN A 278 -7.99 7.18 -15.40
C GLN A 278 -8.77 6.97 -14.09
N ALA A 279 -8.22 6.20 -13.15
CA ALA A 279 -8.84 5.89 -11.87
C ALA A 279 -8.52 6.91 -10.76
N GLY A 280 -7.80 7.99 -11.07
CA GLY A 280 -7.35 8.99 -10.09
C GLY A 280 -5.86 8.88 -9.75
N GLY A 281 -5.40 9.67 -8.79
CA GLY A 281 -3.99 9.76 -8.38
C GLY A 281 -3.74 9.40 -6.92
N ASP A 282 -2.60 9.85 -6.42
CA ASP A 282 -2.18 9.65 -5.04
C ASP A 282 -3.09 10.40 -4.07
N TYR A 283 -3.22 9.91 -2.84
CA TYR A 283 -3.94 10.58 -1.78
C TYR A 283 -3.37 10.25 -0.40
N TYR A 284 -3.81 10.98 0.63
CA TYR A 284 -3.33 10.76 1.99
C TYR A 284 -4.36 11.17 3.04
N TYR A 285 -4.23 10.63 4.25
CA TYR A 285 -5.06 10.98 5.40
C TYR A 285 -4.32 10.68 6.70
N SER A 286 -4.62 11.44 7.74
CA SER A 286 -4.24 11.05 9.11
C SER A 286 -5.35 10.21 9.72
N TYR A 287 -5.03 9.29 10.62
CA TYR A 287 -6.05 8.65 11.45
C TYR A 287 -5.39 8.20 12.75
N GLY A 288 -5.76 8.84 13.86
CA GLY A 288 -5.13 8.54 15.14
C GLY A 288 -3.62 8.81 15.11
N PRO A 289 -2.75 7.86 15.52
CA PRO A 289 -1.30 8.07 15.54
C PRO A 289 -0.62 7.95 14.16
N GLY A 290 -1.35 7.60 13.09
CA GLY A 290 -0.77 7.30 11.79
C GLY A 290 -1.09 8.34 10.72
N LEU A 291 -0.09 8.68 9.90
CA LEU A 291 -0.23 9.30 8.59
C LEU A 291 -0.18 8.20 7.52
N PHE A 292 -1.24 8.08 6.74
CA PHE A 292 -1.39 7.08 5.69
C PHE A 292 -1.29 7.76 4.33
N ILE A 293 -0.39 7.24 3.50
CA ILE A 293 -0.10 7.75 2.16
C ILE A 293 -0.38 6.63 1.16
N VAL A 294 -1.18 6.89 0.15
CA VAL A 294 -1.58 5.88 -0.84
C VAL A 294 -1.14 6.36 -2.21
N LEU A 295 -0.28 5.59 -2.86
CA LEU A 295 0.32 5.96 -4.13
C LEU A 295 -0.24 5.09 -5.26
N ASN A 296 -0.62 5.73 -6.37
CA ASN A 296 -1.04 5.05 -7.59
C ASN A 296 0.19 4.71 -8.45
N THR A 297 0.87 3.64 -8.06
CA THR A 297 2.11 3.16 -8.71
C THR A 297 1.89 2.52 -10.09
N ASN A 298 0.68 2.56 -10.64
CA ASN A 298 0.42 2.28 -12.06
C ASN A 298 0.89 3.43 -12.98
N ASN A 299 1.18 4.59 -12.39
CA ASN A 299 1.96 5.64 -13.00
C ASN A 299 3.38 5.56 -12.43
N TYR A 300 4.39 5.29 -13.26
CA TYR A 300 5.77 5.10 -12.80
C TYR A 300 6.51 6.42 -12.46
N ASN A 301 5.84 7.57 -12.46
CA ASN A 301 6.45 8.87 -12.18
C ASN A 301 6.71 9.07 -10.68
N VAL A 302 7.83 8.52 -10.19
CA VAL A 302 8.24 8.64 -8.78
C VAL A 302 8.43 10.08 -8.30
N ALA A 303 8.75 11.02 -9.19
CA ALA A 303 8.88 12.43 -8.81
C ALA A 303 7.52 13.08 -8.47
N GLU A 304 6.41 12.58 -9.01
CA GLU A 304 5.07 12.98 -8.61
C GLU A 304 4.68 12.35 -7.27
N HIS A 305 4.94 11.06 -7.09
CA HIS A 305 4.73 10.38 -5.81
C HIS A 305 5.51 11.03 -4.66
N GLU A 306 6.77 11.44 -4.90
CA GLU A 306 7.56 12.16 -3.90
C GLU A 306 6.90 13.49 -3.49
N LYS A 307 6.25 14.21 -4.42
CA LYS A 307 5.50 15.44 -4.06
C LYS A 307 4.30 15.13 -3.19
N ALA A 308 3.55 14.07 -3.50
CA ALA A 308 2.43 13.64 -2.67
C ALA A 308 2.88 13.26 -1.25
N ILE A 309 3.99 12.52 -1.13
CA ILE A 309 4.59 12.17 0.17
C ILE A 309 5.01 13.43 0.92
N ALA A 310 5.67 14.38 0.25
CA ALA A 310 6.11 15.62 0.88
C ALA A 310 4.93 16.46 1.40
N GLU A 311 3.84 16.56 0.62
CA GLU A 311 2.61 17.25 1.02
C GLU A 311 1.92 16.54 2.20
N ALA A 312 1.87 15.21 2.19
CA ALA A 312 1.31 14.41 3.27
C ALA A 312 2.10 14.61 4.58
N VAL A 313 3.43 14.47 4.54
CA VAL A 313 4.30 14.66 5.72
C VAL A 313 4.24 16.09 6.23
N ALA A 314 4.12 17.08 5.35
CA ALA A 314 3.93 18.47 5.77
C ALA A 314 2.55 18.72 6.42
N SER A 315 1.54 17.91 6.11
CA SER A 315 0.20 18.02 6.69
C SER A 315 0.12 17.46 8.12
N ASP A 316 0.97 16.48 8.43
CA ASP A 316 1.06 15.83 9.74
C ASP A 316 2.52 15.48 10.08
N PRO A 317 3.35 16.50 10.38
CA PRO A 317 4.79 16.31 10.60
C PRO A 317 5.09 15.51 11.86
N ASP A 318 4.18 15.56 12.84
CA ASP A 318 4.30 14.92 14.16
C ASP A 318 3.68 13.52 14.20
N ALA A 319 3.23 12.99 13.04
CA ALA A 319 2.68 11.65 12.93
C ALA A 319 3.65 10.63 13.54
N ALA A 320 3.14 9.84 14.50
CA ALA A 320 3.94 8.82 15.16
C ALA A 320 4.25 7.66 14.23
N TRP A 321 3.44 7.41 13.21
CA TRP A 321 3.68 6.40 12.18
C TRP A 321 3.43 6.96 10.79
N ARG A 322 4.31 6.66 9.84
CA ARG A 322 4.09 6.92 8.42
C ARG A 322 3.96 5.61 7.68
N VAL A 323 2.79 5.37 7.10
CA VAL A 323 2.46 4.13 6.39
C VAL A 323 2.16 4.45 4.94
N VAL A 324 2.91 3.84 4.02
CA VAL A 324 2.64 3.91 2.59
C VAL A 324 1.87 2.66 2.16
N THR A 325 0.85 2.81 1.31
CA THR A 325 0.25 1.68 0.59
C THR A 325 0.46 1.89 -0.91
N ILE A 326 1.00 0.86 -1.57
CA ILE A 326 1.18 0.75 -3.01
C ILE A 326 0.51 -0.52 -3.50
N HIS A 327 0.23 -0.63 -4.79
CA HIS A 327 -0.28 -1.89 -5.33
C HIS A 327 0.87 -2.86 -5.65
N GLN A 328 1.85 -2.41 -6.45
CA GLN A 328 2.98 -3.22 -6.91
C GLN A 328 3.86 -3.73 -5.77
N ASP A 329 4.23 -5.00 -5.85
CA ASP A 329 5.07 -5.66 -4.84
C ASP A 329 6.57 -5.43 -5.11
N ILE A 330 7.15 -4.42 -4.45
CA ILE A 330 8.56 -4.07 -4.69
C ILE A 330 9.54 -4.91 -3.87
N TYR A 331 9.13 -5.59 -2.80
CA TYR A 331 9.98 -6.44 -1.95
C TYR A 331 9.32 -7.77 -1.55
N GLY A 332 8.72 -8.44 -2.51
CA GLY A 332 7.96 -9.65 -2.29
C GLY A 332 8.67 -10.94 -2.69
N THR A 333 7.86 -11.94 -2.98
CA THR A 333 8.31 -13.28 -3.33
C THR A 333 7.42 -13.99 -4.37
N GLY A 334 6.44 -13.31 -4.96
CA GLY A 334 5.58 -13.89 -5.98
C GLY A 334 6.35 -14.11 -7.28
N LEU A 335 6.16 -15.27 -7.89
CA LEU A 335 6.90 -15.70 -9.09
C LEU A 335 6.68 -14.76 -10.28
N ASP A 336 5.47 -14.22 -10.39
CA ASP A 336 5.02 -13.55 -11.60
C ASP A 336 5.46 -12.07 -11.65
N HIS A 337 5.75 -11.47 -10.48
CA HIS A 337 5.75 -10.01 -10.33
C HIS A 337 6.89 -9.42 -9.47
N SER A 338 7.18 -10.00 -8.29
CA SER A 338 8.22 -9.48 -7.37
C SER A 338 9.63 -9.32 -7.96
N ASP A 339 10.03 -10.21 -8.87
CA ASP A 339 11.34 -10.18 -9.55
C ASP A 339 11.21 -9.78 -11.05
N THR A 340 10.10 -9.13 -11.42
CA THR A 340 9.84 -8.60 -12.77
C THR A 340 9.38 -7.14 -12.66
N ASP A 341 8.08 -6.87 -12.54
CA ASP A 341 7.55 -5.52 -12.57
C ASP A 341 7.68 -4.76 -11.24
N GLY A 342 7.65 -5.47 -10.11
CA GLY A 342 7.95 -4.87 -8.81
C GLY A 342 9.36 -4.27 -8.72
N MET A 343 10.33 -4.84 -9.45
CA MET A 343 11.71 -4.35 -9.51
C MET A 343 11.86 -3.00 -10.21
N ILE A 344 10.88 -2.57 -11.01
CA ILE A 344 10.93 -1.29 -11.71
C ILE A 344 10.96 -0.11 -10.73
N LEU A 345 10.20 -0.23 -9.65
CA LEU A 345 10.00 0.85 -8.70
C LEU A 345 10.95 0.80 -7.50
N ARG A 346 11.55 -0.36 -7.22
CA ARG A 346 12.39 -0.60 -6.03
C ARG A 346 13.56 0.39 -5.90
N THR A 347 14.33 0.60 -6.96
CA THR A 347 15.50 1.51 -6.93
C THR A 347 15.13 2.98 -6.75
N GLN A 348 13.88 3.34 -7.06
CA GLN A 348 13.40 4.71 -7.11
C GLN A 348 12.59 5.09 -5.85
N LEU A 349 11.70 4.21 -5.39
CA LEU A 349 10.83 4.45 -4.24
C LEU A 349 11.55 4.25 -2.90
N THR A 350 12.38 3.22 -2.75
CA THR A 350 13.11 2.95 -1.50
C THR A 350 13.89 4.18 -0.97
N PRO A 351 14.72 4.88 -1.76
CA PRO A 351 15.42 6.07 -1.27
C PRO A 351 14.50 7.27 -0.99
N VAL A 352 13.30 7.32 -1.59
CA VAL A 352 12.28 8.33 -1.25
C VAL A 352 11.67 7.98 0.11
N PHE A 353 11.27 6.73 0.32
CA PHE A 353 10.69 6.28 1.59
C PHE A 353 11.66 6.47 2.76
N ASP A 354 12.95 6.19 2.59
CA ASP A 354 13.98 6.49 3.59
C ASP A 354 14.07 8.00 3.92
N ARG A 355 13.97 8.87 2.92
CA ARG A 355 14.08 10.33 3.07
C ARG A 355 12.93 10.91 3.89
N TYR A 356 11.73 10.34 3.75
CA TYR A 356 10.53 10.79 4.45
C TYR A 356 10.21 9.94 5.68
N ASP A 357 11.14 9.09 6.12
CA ASP A 357 11.03 8.32 7.37
C ASP A 357 9.71 7.53 7.43
N ILE A 358 9.47 6.75 6.36
CA ILE A 358 8.35 5.82 6.26
C ILE A 358 8.65 4.58 7.10
N ASP A 359 7.73 4.19 7.97
CA ASP A 359 7.93 3.04 8.86
C ASP A 359 7.52 1.72 8.19
N VAL A 360 6.42 1.75 7.44
CA VAL A 360 5.77 0.55 6.88
C VAL A 360 5.28 0.82 5.46
N VAL A 361 5.49 -0.14 4.58
CA VAL A 361 4.94 -0.18 3.23
C VAL A 361 4.05 -1.42 3.08
N LEU A 362 2.81 -1.21 2.69
CA LEU A 362 1.80 -2.23 2.45
C LEU A 362 1.60 -2.39 0.93
N GLN A 363 1.63 -3.63 0.42
CA GLN A 363 1.66 -3.96 -1.01
C GLN A 363 0.81 -5.20 -1.37
N GLY A 364 0.27 -5.25 -2.59
CA GLY A 364 -0.61 -6.32 -3.09
C GLY A 364 0.01 -7.03 -4.29
N HIS A 365 -0.78 -7.23 -5.35
CA HIS A 365 -0.38 -7.62 -6.71
C HIS A 365 0.13 -9.05 -6.88
N ASP A 366 0.90 -9.57 -5.93
CA ASP A 366 1.61 -10.85 -6.05
C ASP A 366 0.81 -12.06 -5.59
N HIS A 367 -0.43 -11.86 -5.11
CA HIS A 367 -1.32 -12.92 -4.64
C HIS A 367 -0.58 -14.03 -3.87
N THR A 368 0.36 -13.61 -3.02
CA THR A 368 1.20 -14.42 -2.13
C THR A 368 1.42 -13.62 -0.86
N TYR A 369 1.65 -14.30 0.25
CA TYR A 369 1.98 -13.60 1.48
C TYR A 369 3.49 -13.47 1.62
N SER A 370 3.95 -12.27 1.94
CA SER A 370 5.35 -12.01 2.27
C SER A 370 5.50 -10.94 3.35
N ARG A 371 6.51 -11.12 4.19
CA ARG A 371 7.00 -10.12 5.13
C ARG A 371 8.50 -9.97 4.96
N SER A 372 8.95 -8.76 4.69
CA SER A 372 10.38 -8.46 4.62
C SER A 372 11.02 -8.45 6.02
N LYS A 373 12.35 -8.54 6.05
CA LYS A 373 13.16 -7.97 7.13
C LYS A 373 13.04 -6.44 7.07
N LEU A 374 13.56 -5.73 8.06
CA LEU A 374 13.59 -4.26 7.99
C LEU A 374 14.68 -3.85 6.99
N LEU A 375 14.29 -3.04 6.00
CA LEU A 375 15.14 -2.65 4.88
C LEU A 375 15.29 -1.14 4.83
N TYR A 376 16.49 -0.66 4.54
CA TYR A 376 16.72 0.73 4.16
C TYR A 376 17.66 0.76 2.95
N GLY A 377 17.71 1.86 2.23
CA GLY A 377 18.57 2.04 1.07
C GLY A 377 20.05 1.82 1.40
N ASP A 378 20.80 1.29 0.45
CA ASP A 378 22.25 1.07 0.60
C ASP A 378 23.10 2.36 0.54
N GLY A 379 22.45 3.51 0.35
CA GLY A 379 23.07 4.82 0.24
C GLY A 379 23.76 5.08 -1.11
N GLN A 380 23.64 4.19 -2.09
CA GLN A 380 24.20 4.35 -3.43
C GLN A 380 23.18 5.00 -4.38
N THR A 381 23.66 5.43 -5.54
CA THR A 381 22.81 5.90 -6.63
C THR A 381 22.58 4.74 -7.58
N HIS A 382 21.31 4.47 -7.86
CA HIS A 382 20.85 3.42 -8.76
C HIS A 382 20.19 4.02 -9.99
N ASN A 383 19.97 3.21 -11.02
CA ASN A 383 19.27 3.63 -12.22
C ASN A 383 17.75 3.67 -11.98
N ASN A 384 17.09 4.50 -12.78
CA ASN A 384 15.65 4.59 -12.84
C ASN A 384 15.12 3.72 -13.99
N TYR A 385 14.00 3.05 -13.74
CA TYR A 385 13.39 2.11 -14.68
C TYR A 385 11.90 2.42 -14.90
N GLU A 386 11.38 2.01 -16.05
CA GLU A 386 9.93 2.04 -16.34
C GLU A 386 9.55 0.89 -17.27
N PHE A 387 8.26 0.55 -17.32
CA PHE A 387 7.70 -0.09 -18.51
C PHE A 387 7.20 0.97 -19.47
N GLN A 388 7.46 0.76 -20.76
CA GLN A 388 6.93 1.60 -21.82
C GLN A 388 5.71 0.93 -22.44
N LEU A 389 4.78 1.74 -22.95
CA LEU A 389 3.69 1.21 -23.76
C LEU A 389 4.23 0.63 -25.06
N ASN A 390 3.55 -0.39 -25.58
CA ASN A 390 3.80 -0.93 -26.91
C ASN A 390 3.59 0.15 -28.00
N ALA A 391 4.00 -0.16 -29.24
CA ALA A 391 3.94 0.79 -30.35
C ALA A 391 2.51 1.29 -30.65
N GLU A 392 1.50 0.48 -30.32
CA GLU A 392 0.08 0.79 -30.47
C GLU A 392 -0.49 1.64 -29.32
N GLY A 393 0.26 1.80 -28.22
CA GLY A 393 -0.18 2.52 -27.02
C GLY A 393 -1.31 1.82 -26.27
N SER A 394 -1.50 0.51 -26.49
CA SER A 394 -2.66 -0.24 -26.01
C SER A 394 -2.40 -1.06 -24.74
N ASP A 395 -1.13 -1.35 -24.46
CA ASP A 395 -0.68 -2.14 -23.30
C ASP A 395 0.81 -1.83 -23.02
N TYR A 396 1.29 -2.19 -21.83
CA TYR A 396 2.72 -2.12 -21.50
C TYR A 396 3.51 -3.26 -22.17
N ASP A 397 4.76 -2.98 -22.52
CA ASP A 397 5.74 -3.97 -22.97
C ASP A 397 6.28 -4.73 -21.75
N TRP A 398 5.49 -5.69 -21.27
CA TRP A 398 5.83 -6.53 -20.11
C TRP A 398 7.05 -7.43 -20.35
N ASP A 399 7.52 -7.56 -21.59
CA ASP A 399 8.70 -8.35 -21.93
C ASP A 399 10.01 -7.57 -21.71
N HIS A 400 9.93 -6.24 -21.58
CA HIS A 400 11.10 -5.38 -21.47
C HIS A 400 10.97 -4.29 -20.39
N ALA A 401 11.93 -4.28 -19.46
CA ALA A 401 12.18 -3.10 -18.65
C ALA A 401 12.96 -2.06 -19.47
N TYR A 402 12.76 -0.78 -19.18
CA TYR A 402 13.51 0.30 -19.81
C TYR A 402 14.26 1.12 -18.76
N ASP A 403 15.60 1.15 -18.87
CA ASP A 403 16.45 2.05 -18.10
C ASP A 403 16.38 3.45 -18.70
N ILE A 404 15.62 4.35 -18.06
CA ILE A 404 15.46 5.73 -18.52
C ILE A 404 16.69 6.60 -18.24
N THR A 405 17.59 6.16 -17.35
CA THR A 405 18.85 6.86 -17.05
C THR A 405 19.78 6.78 -18.25
N ASN A 406 19.85 5.60 -18.86
CA ASN A 406 20.78 5.29 -19.94
C ASN A 406 20.09 5.05 -21.29
N SER A 407 18.76 5.21 -21.36
CA SER A 407 17.94 4.96 -22.55
C SER A 407 18.14 3.55 -23.13
N THR A 408 18.16 2.54 -22.25
CA THR A 408 18.49 1.14 -22.60
C THR A 408 17.30 0.22 -22.34
N GLN A 409 16.90 -0.55 -23.36
CA GLN A 409 15.88 -1.60 -23.22
C GLN A 409 16.52 -2.89 -22.71
N ILE A 410 15.85 -3.56 -21.76
CA ILE A 410 16.35 -4.72 -21.03
C ILE A 410 15.32 -5.85 -21.17
N PRO A 411 15.65 -6.97 -21.85
CA PRO A 411 14.73 -8.10 -21.94
C PRO A 411 14.61 -8.81 -20.59
N LEU A 412 13.38 -9.02 -20.12
CA LEU A 412 13.10 -9.74 -18.87
C LEU A 412 13.14 -11.26 -19.05
N SER A 413 13.03 -11.75 -20.30
CA SER A 413 13.17 -13.16 -20.65
C SER A 413 14.01 -13.33 -21.93
N PRO A 414 15.34 -13.09 -21.87
CA PRO A 414 16.23 -13.20 -23.04
C PRO A 414 16.21 -14.62 -23.63
N GLU A 415 16.20 -14.70 -24.97
CA GLU A 415 16.22 -15.98 -25.68
C GLU A 415 17.51 -16.77 -25.44
N GLU A 416 17.46 -18.10 -25.56
CA GLU A 416 18.64 -18.95 -25.44
C GLU A 416 19.71 -18.54 -26.47
N GLY A 417 20.87 -18.12 -25.98
CA GLY A 417 22.00 -17.65 -26.81
C GLY A 417 22.10 -16.13 -26.94
N ASP A 418 21.15 -15.36 -26.42
CA ASP A 418 21.26 -13.90 -26.30
C ASP A 418 22.13 -13.51 -25.10
N ALA A 419 23.45 -13.50 -25.33
CA ALA A 419 24.44 -13.16 -24.32
C ALA A 419 24.35 -11.69 -23.87
N ASP A 420 23.99 -10.78 -24.78
CA ASP A 420 23.91 -9.34 -24.49
C ASP A 420 22.67 -9.04 -23.65
N GLY A 421 21.51 -9.58 -24.03
CA GLY A 421 20.27 -9.47 -23.23
C GLY A 421 20.40 -10.12 -21.86
N SER A 422 21.06 -11.29 -21.77
CA SER A 422 21.35 -11.95 -20.49
C SER A 422 22.25 -11.09 -19.58
N ALA A 423 23.22 -10.37 -20.16
CA ALA A 423 24.09 -9.47 -19.41
C ALA A 423 23.32 -8.23 -18.92
N LEU A 424 22.44 -7.66 -19.74
CA LEU A 424 21.57 -6.55 -19.35
C LEU A 424 20.62 -6.93 -18.21
N LEU A 425 19.94 -8.08 -18.32
CA LEU A 425 19.06 -8.59 -17.26
C LEU A 425 19.84 -8.82 -15.95
N THR A 426 21.04 -9.38 -16.04
CA THR A 426 21.91 -9.56 -14.86
C THR A 426 22.29 -8.24 -14.21
N ALA A 427 22.59 -7.21 -15.00
CA ALA A 427 22.91 -5.88 -14.49
C ALA A 427 21.70 -5.22 -13.81
N PHE A 428 20.52 -5.31 -14.41
CA PHE A 428 19.24 -4.86 -13.82
C PHE A 428 18.96 -5.52 -12.47
N GLN A 429 19.14 -6.84 -12.39
CA GLN A 429 18.97 -7.60 -11.15
C GLN A 429 19.99 -7.24 -10.07
N GLN A 430 21.22 -6.90 -10.47
CA GLN A 430 22.25 -6.43 -9.54
C GLN A 430 21.95 -5.03 -9.02
N ASP A 431 21.49 -4.11 -9.88
CA ASP A 431 21.15 -2.74 -9.49
C ASP A 431 19.97 -2.72 -8.51
N ASN A 432 19.04 -3.65 -8.67
CA ASN A 432 17.91 -3.88 -7.76
C ASN A 432 18.28 -4.44 -6.37
N ARG A 433 19.57 -4.63 -6.09
CA ARG A 433 20.10 -4.89 -4.73
C ARG A 433 20.45 -3.58 -4.01
N CYS A 434 19.58 -2.60 -4.15
CA CYS A 434 19.71 -1.22 -3.66
C CYS A 434 19.42 -1.04 -2.15
N TYR A 435 19.46 -2.11 -1.38
CA TYR A 435 19.01 -2.13 0.01
C TYR A 435 20.05 -2.76 0.93
N THR A 436 19.95 -2.36 2.19
CA THR A 436 20.62 -2.97 3.34
C THR A 436 19.58 -3.60 4.24
N ILE A 437 19.90 -4.78 4.76
CA ILE A 437 19.06 -5.50 5.72
C ILE A 437 19.48 -5.11 7.13
N GLU A 438 18.56 -4.53 7.91
CA GLU A 438 18.79 -4.25 9.32
C GLU A 438 18.80 -5.55 10.14
N SER A 439 19.80 -5.68 11.02
CA SER A 439 19.91 -6.83 11.91
C SER A 439 18.97 -6.69 13.11
N THR A 440 17.81 -7.33 13.03
CA THR A 440 16.87 -7.45 14.15
C THR A 440 17.01 -8.79 14.87
N THR A 441 16.60 -8.86 16.15
CA THR A 441 16.54 -10.12 16.92
C THR A 441 15.10 -10.37 17.36
N GLY A 442 14.55 -11.52 17.00
CA GLY A 442 13.14 -11.85 17.26
C GLY A 442 12.19 -11.09 16.33
N ASN A 443 10.91 -11.01 16.72
CA ASN A 443 9.86 -10.34 15.93
C ASN A 443 9.40 -9.01 16.53
N THR A 444 10.22 -8.40 17.39
CA THR A 444 9.98 -7.05 17.91
C THR A 444 11.21 -6.21 17.64
N ALA A 445 11.05 -5.16 16.84
CA ALA A 445 12.09 -4.15 16.61
C ALA A 445 11.81 -2.91 17.45
N VAL A 446 12.85 -2.31 18.03
CA VAL A 446 12.73 -1.08 18.84
C VAL A 446 13.47 0.03 18.10
N ASN A 447 12.76 1.10 17.75
CA ASN A 447 13.27 2.23 16.97
C ASN A 447 14.11 1.79 15.75
N PRO A 448 13.58 0.93 14.86
CA PRO A 448 14.33 0.49 13.71
C PRO A 448 14.61 1.66 12.76
N LYS A 449 15.64 1.47 11.94
CA LYS A 449 15.96 2.38 10.83
C LYS A 449 15.31 1.95 9.54
N GLY A 450 15.18 0.64 9.36
CA GLY A 450 14.60 0.04 8.18
C GLY A 450 13.08 0.02 8.21
N ILE A 451 12.52 0.03 7.01
CA ILE A 451 11.12 -0.02 6.67
C ILE A 451 10.67 -1.48 6.62
N LEU A 452 9.47 -1.74 7.14
CA LEU A 452 8.80 -3.03 6.99
C LEU A 452 7.96 -3.06 5.71
N TYR A 453 8.18 -4.05 4.83
CA TYR A 453 7.35 -4.29 3.65
C TYR A 453 6.48 -5.55 3.86
N MET A 454 5.17 -5.42 3.56
CA MET A 454 4.18 -6.47 3.75
C MET A 454 3.36 -6.72 2.47
N SER A 455 3.55 -7.88 1.83
CA SER A 455 2.70 -8.33 0.72
C SER A 455 1.48 -9.07 1.21
N ALA A 456 0.29 -8.58 0.86
CA ALA A 456 -0.95 -9.29 1.10
C ALA A 456 -1.21 -10.33 -0.01
N ASN A 457 -1.68 -11.51 0.39
CA ASN A 457 -2.21 -12.50 -0.54
C ASN A 457 -3.68 -12.16 -0.86
N SER A 458 -4.26 -12.80 -1.89
CA SER A 458 -5.65 -12.62 -2.30
C SER A 458 -6.62 -12.82 -1.12
N ALA A 459 -7.44 -11.81 -0.86
CA ALA A 459 -8.40 -11.81 0.24
C ALA A 459 -9.72 -12.49 -0.12
N SER A 460 -10.06 -12.61 -1.40
CA SER A 460 -11.26 -13.35 -1.86
C SER A 460 -10.95 -14.81 -2.19
N GLY A 461 -9.69 -15.12 -2.50
CA GLY A 461 -9.28 -16.39 -3.09
C GLY A 461 -9.63 -16.52 -4.57
N SER A 462 -9.83 -15.40 -5.27
CA SER A 462 -10.16 -15.37 -6.69
C SER A 462 -9.04 -15.93 -7.56
N LYS A 463 -7.78 -15.72 -7.17
CA LYS A 463 -6.57 -16.11 -7.88
C LYS A 463 -5.37 -16.18 -6.93
N PHE A 464 -4.37 -17.02 -7.22
CA PHE A 464 -3.15 -17.16 -6.42
C PHE A 464 -1.92 -17.40 -7.28
N TYR A 465 -0.76 -16.87 -6.90
CA TYR A 465 0.51 -17.10 -7.60
C TYR A 465 1.47 -18.02 -6.86
N GLU A 466 2.41 -18.59 -7.60
CA GLU A 466 3.49 -19.40 -7.05
C GLU A 466 4.52 -18.52 -6.34
N LEU A 467 5.25 -19.12 -5.39
CA LEU A 467 6.42 -18.47 -4.79
C LEU A 467 7.64 -18.66 -5.70
N ILE A 468 8.50 -17.65 -5.75
CA ILE A 468 9.85 -17.80 -6.31
C ILE A 468 10.57 -18.92 -5.55
N ALA A 469 11.13 -19.89 -6.29
CA ALA A 469 11.66 -21.12 -5.69
C ALA A 469 12.71 -20.85 -4.60
N ALA A 470 13.66 -19.95 -4.89
CA ALA A 470 14.62 -19.46 -3.91
C ALA A 470 14.02 -18.30 -3.12
N GLN A 471 14.05 -18.38 -1.78
CA GLN A 471 13.67 -17.25 -0.94
C GLN A 471 14.71 -16.14 -1.05
N GLN A 472 14.22 -14.93 -1.33
CA GLN A 472 15.03 -13.74 -1.34
C GLN A 472 15.58 -13.46 0.07
N ASP A 473 16.81 -12.95 0.15
CA ASP A 473 17.51 -12.70 1.40
C ASP A 473 16.86 -11.63 2.28
N TYR A 474 16.13 -10.69 1.66
CA TYR A 474 15.33 -9.68 2.36
C TYR A 474 14.00 -10.21 2.91
N ILE A 475 13.53 -11.40 2.51
CA ILE A 475 12.28 -11.97 3.02
C ILE A 475 12.51 -12.65 4.37
N ALA A 476 11.77 -12.22 5.40
CA ALA A 476 11.78 -12.83 6.72
C ALA A 476 10.83 -14.04 6.79
N ASN A 477 9.63 -13.91 6.23
CA ASN A 477 8.65 -14.97 6.16
C ASN A 477 7.81 -14.86 4.89
N ARG A 478 7.35 -16.00 4.36
CA ARG A 478 6.48 -16.08 3.19
C ARG A 478 5.56 -17.27 3.23
N SER A 479 4.42 -17.17 2.57
CA SER A 479 3.46 -18.27 2.49
C SER A 479 2.65 -18.23 1.21
N GLN A 480 2.41 -19.42 0.65
CA GLN A 480 1.36 -19.66 -0.32
C GLN A 480 0.71 -21.00 -0.01
N ASN A 481 -0.44 -20.93 0.65
CA ASN A 481 -1.24 -22.09 1.03
C ASN A 481 -2.53 -22.21 0.22
N TRP A 482 -2.72 -21.35 -0.81
CA TRP A 482 -3.89 -21.37 -1.69
C TRP A 482 -5.21 -21.12 -0.96
N LEU A 483 -5.16 -20.27 0.06
CA LEU A 483 -6.30 -19.91 0.90
C LEU A 483 -6.39 -18.39 1.00
N PRO A 484 -7.61 -17.83 1.10
CA PRO A 484 -7.77 -16.39 1.25
C PRO A 484 -7.14 -15.92 2.56
N SER A 485 -6.57 -14.73 2.56
CA SER A 485 -5.88 -14.20 3.74
C SER A 485 -6.27 -12.77 4.08
N TYR A 486 -6.05 -12.41 5.34
CA TYR A 486 -6.12 -11.03 5.81
C TYR A 486 -5.11 -10.83 6.93
N SER A 487 -4.67 -9.59 7.13
CA SER A 487 -3.89 -9.19 8.29
C SER A 487 -4.68 -8.27 9.21
N VAL A 488 -4.29 -8.26 10.48
CA VAL A 488 -4.80 -7.36 11.51
C VAL A 488 -3.64 -6.52 11.99
N ILE A 489 -3.77 -5.20 11.86
CA ILE A 489 -2.79 -4.23 12.34
C ILE A 489 -3.34 -3.59 13.60
N ASN A 490 -2.53 -3.53 14.66
CA ASN A 490 -2.82 -2.70 15.83
C ASN A 490 -1.76 -1.61 15.93
N MET A 491 -2.18 -0.37 16.17
CA MET A 491 -1.29 0.78 16.25
C MET A 491 -1.68 1.70 17.41
N THR A 492 -0.67 2.14 18.17
CA THR A 492 -0.74 3.22 19.15
C THR A 492 0.38 4.22 18.83
N GLU A 493 0.48 5.32 19.55
CA GLU A 493 1.59 6.28 19.40
C GLU A 493 2.99 5.63 19.52
N THR A 494 3.13 4.54 20.28
CA THR A 494 4.44 3.90 20.54
C THR A 494 4.54 2.46 20.06
N SER A 495 3.51 1.87 19.47
CA SER A 495 3.53 0.47 19.07
C SER A 495 2.81 0.22 17.75
N PHE A 496 3.42 -0.53 16.86
CA PHE A 496 2.81 -1.14 15.69
C PHE A 496 2.93 -2.67 15.81
N SER A 497 1.89 -3.40 15.46
CA SER A 497 1.96 -4.87 15.33
C SER A 497 1.08 -5.36 14.20
N ILE A 498 1.50 -6.43 13.53
CA ILE A 498 0.75 -7.07 12.47
C ILE A 498 0.69 -8.58 12.68
N ASP A 499 -0.53 -9.12 12.55
CA ASP A 499 -0.83 -10.55 12.58
C ASP A 499 -1.50 -10.94 11.27
N THR A 500 -1.03 -12.00 10.61
CA THR A 500 -1.63 -12.47 9.34
C THR A 500 -2.28 -13.84 9.49
N TYR A 501 -3.48 -13.97 8.93
CA TYR A 501 -4.30 -15.15 8.98
C TYR A 501 -4.72 -15.60 7.59
N GLN A 502 -4.78 -16.91 7.37
CA GLN A 502 -5.48 -17.53 6.25
C GLN A 502 -6.83 -18.09 6.71
N ILE A 503 -7.77 -18.24 5.78
CA ILE A 503 -9.09 -18.78 6.05
C ILE A 503 -9.22 -20.15 5.38
N THR A 504 -9.33 -21.19 6.19
CA THR A 504 -9.59 -22.57 5.73
C THR A 504 -10.98 -22.71 5.09
N ASP A 505 -11.20 -23.76 4.30
CA ASP A 505 -12.52 -24.07 3.71
C ASP A 505 -13.63 -24.26 4.75
N GLY A 506 -13.26 -24.69 5.97
CA GLY A 506 -14.17 -24.81 7.12
C GLY A 506 -14.53 -23.49 7.80
N GLY A 507 -13.97 -22.35 7.37
CA GLY A 507 -14.24 -21.02 7.92
C GLY A 507 -13.43 -20.68 9.18
N LYS A 508 -12.39 -21.46 9.47
CA LYS A 508 -11.48 -21.18 10.57
C LYS A 508 -10.33 -20.31 10.07
N ALA A 509 -10.02 -19.25 10.81
CA ALA A 509 -8.81 -18.46 10.60
C ALA A 509 -7.62 -19.14 11.27
N GLU A 510 -6.49 -19.20 10.57
CA GLU A 510 -5.25 -19.81 11.04
C GLU A 510 -4.10 -18.84 10.78
N LYS A 511 -3.25 -18.65 11.79
CA LYS A 511 -2.13 -17.73 11.69
C LYS A 511 -1.06 -18.29 10.76
N ILE A 512 -0.52 -17.47 9.86
CA ILE A 512 0.52 -17.88 8.87
C ILE A 512 1.92 -17.33 9.18
N ASP A 513 2.03 -16.43 10.15
CA ASP A 513 3.27 -15.84 10.63
C ASP A 513 3.22 -15.65 12.14
N GLU A 514 4.36 -15.46 12.78
CA GLU A 514 4.42 -14.91 14.12
C GLU A 514 4.06 -13.42 14.09
N THR A 515 3.60 -12.86 15.22
CA THR A 515 3.33 -11.41 15.30
C THR A 515 4.64 -10.67 15.08
N PHE A 516 4.69 -9.77 14.12
CA PHE A 516 5.78 -8.81 14.01
C PHE A 516 5.36 -7.47 14.61
N ALA A 517 6.25 -6.86 15.39
CA ALA A 517 6.00 -5.60 16.08
C ALA A 517 7.16 -4.62 15.93
N ILE A 518 6.81 -3.35 15.91
CA ILE A 518 7.75 -2.23 16.01
C ILE A 518 7.33 -1.40 17.23
N GLU A 519 8.27 -1.11 18.11
CA GLU A 519 8.07 -0.24 19.27
C GLU A 519 8.89 1.04 19.11
N LYS A 520 8.26 2.19 19.36
CA LYS A 520 8.93 3.48 19.46
C LYS A 520 9.22 3.76 20.94
N ASP A 521 10.48 3.65 21.35
CA ASP A 521 10.92 3.91 22.72
C ASP A 521 11.71 5.21 22.80
N ALA A 522 11.03 6.29 23.17
CA ALA A 522 11.62 7.61 23.33
C ALA A 522 12.75 7.66 24.37
N SER A 523 12.84 6.71 25.32
CA SER A 523 13.92 6.67 26.31
C SER A 523 15.28 6.28 25.71
N THR A 524 15.27 5.67 24.51
CA THR A 524 16.49 5.30 23.78
C THR A 524 16.80 6.25 22.63
N ALA A 525 15.91 7.20 22.32
CA ALA A 525 16.16 8.24 21.34
C ALA A 525 17.27 9.18 21.82
N VAL A 526 18.15 9.60 20.91
CA VAL A 526 19.17 10.61 21.24
C VAL A 526 18.49 11.97 21.37
N PRO A 527 18.50 12.62 22.55
CA PRO A 527 17.85 13.91 22.71
C PRO A 527 18.52 14.98 21.86
N VAL A 528 17.74 15.68 21.05
CA VAL A 528 18.21 16.81 20.25
C VAL A 528 17.96 18.11 21.00
N ALA A 529 19.02 18.76 21.49
CA ALA A 529 18.87 20.07 22.11
C ALA A 529 18.47 21.13 21.07
N SER A 530 17.52 22.00 21.41
CA SER A 530 17.07 23.08 20.55
C SER A 530 17.07 24.44 21.26
N LEU A 531 16.99 25.52 20.47
CA LEU A 531 16.84 26.91 20.89
C LEU A 531 15.73 27.57 20.07
N ALA A 532 14.74 28.16 20.74
CA ALA A 532 13.69 28.95 20.10
C ALA A 532 14.06 30.44 20.14
N VAL A 533 14.30 31.06 18.99
CA VAL A 533 14.70 32.46 18.86
C VAL A 533 13.89 33.13 17.76
N GLY A 534 13.18 34.21 18.09
CA GLY A 534 12.46 35.01 17.09
C GLY A 534 11.30 34.28 16.38
N GLY A 535 10.78 33.19 16.95
CA GLY A 535 9.74 32.36 16.34
C GLY A 535 10.26 31.21 15.48
N GLU A 536 11.59 31.01 15.41
CA GLU A 536 12.24 29.91 14.71
C GLU A 536 13.00 29.01 15.70
N THR A 537 13.00 27.69 15.44
CA THR A 537 13.71 26.70 16.25
C THR A 537 15.02 26.29 15.58
N TYR A 538 16.10 26.32 16.34
CA TYR A 538 17.44 25.90 15.94
C TYR A 538 17.85 24.66 16.70
N TYR A 539 18.42 23.65 16.03
CA TYR A 539 18.74 22.35 16.59
C TYR A 539 20.26 22.14 16.66
N ARG A 540 20.76 21.60 17.76
CA ARG A 540 22.20 21.39 17.97
C ARG A 540 22.73 20.35 16.99
N LEU A 541 23.60 20.78 16.09
CA LEU A 541 24.04 19.99 14.93
C LEU A 541 24.61 18.61 15.31
N ARG A 542 25.37 18.51 16.42
CA ARG A 542 25.93 17.24 16.90
C ARG A 542 24.89 16.27 17.43
N ASP A 543 23.85 16.78 18.09
CA ASP A 543 22.80 15.92 18.62
C ASP A 543 21.96 15.38 17.47
N VAL A 544 21.67 16.22 16.47
CA VAL A 544 21.02 15.80 15.23
C VAL A 544 21.87 14.73 14.54
N ALA A 545 23.17 14.97 14.34
CA ALA A 545 24.08 14.00 13.73
C ALA A 545 24.03 12.64 14.43
N ALA A 546 24.04 12.65 15.77
CA ALA A 546 23.94 11.45 16.58
C ALA A 546 22.56 10.78 16.55
N SER A 547 21.47 11.55 16.51
CA SER A 547 20.10 11.03 16.46
C SER A 547 19.81 10.32 15.15
N VAL A 548 20.48 10.72 14.07
CA VAL A 548 20.36 10.08 12.75
C VAL A 548 21.46 9.04 12.48
N THR A 549 22.36 8.75 13.45
CA THR A 549 23.50 7.84 13.24
C THR A 549 23.04 6.45 12.77
N GLY A 550 23.51 6.08 11.57
CA GLY A 550 23.20 4.83 10.89
C GLY A 550 21.81 4.74 10.27
N SER A 551 21.08 5.84 10.15
CA SER A 551 19.98 5.98 9.18
C SER A 551 20.53 6.27 7.76
N ALA A 552 19.67 6.29 6.74
CA ALA A 552 20.06 6.69 5.38
C ALA A 552 20.58 8.14 5.31
N ASN A 553 20.04 9.03 6.15
CA ASN A 553 20.42 10.45 6.23
C ASN A 553 21.48 10.71 7.31
N GLN A 554 22.22 9.67 7.73
CA GLN A 554 23.31 9.84 8.68
C GLN A 554 24.37 10.82 8.14
N PHE A 555 24.97 11.59 9.04
CA PHE A 555 26.12 12.42 8.70
C PHE A 555 27.05 12.53 9.91
N ASP A 556 28.35 12.65 9.64
CA ASP A 556 29.33 13.01 10.66
C ASP A 556 29.56 14.53 10.62
N VAL A 557 29.91 15.10 11.78
CA VAL A 557 30.30 16.50 11.87
C VAL A 557 31.63 16.64 12.61
N SER A 558 32.64 17.10 11.87
CA SER A 558 33.99 17.31 12.37
C SER A 558 34.36 18.81 12.41
N TRP A 559 35.41 19.12 13.19
CA TRP A 559 35.75 20.49 13.59
C TRP A 559 37.19 20.90 13.21
N ASN A 560 37.84 20.12 12.34
CA ASN A 560 39.25 20.30 11.98
C ASN A 560 39.45 21.46 10.99
N GLY A 561 39.66 22.67 11.52
CA GLY A 561 39.94 23.87 10.71
C GLY A 561 38.69 24.55 10.13
N GLY A 562 37.51 24.18 10.62
CA GLY A 562 36.19 24.62 10.17
C GLY A 562 35.15 23.57 10.56
N VAL A 563 33.87 23.86 10.36
CA VAL A 563 32.81 22.85 10.52
C VAL A 563 32.70 22.08 9.21
N VAL A 564 32.86 20.76 9.27
CA VAL A 564 32.77 19.89 8.09
C VAL A 564 31.70 18.85 8.35
N ILE A 565 30.77 18.72 7.43
CA ILE A 565 29.73 17.70 7.39
C ILE A 565 30.10 16.73 6.28
N GLU A 566 30.15 15.45 6.63
CA GLU A 566 30.29 14.33 5.69
C GLU A 566 28.99 13.54 5.71
N THR A 567 28.17 13.70 4.68
CA THR A 567 26.90 12.97 4.56
C THR A 567 27.18 11.48 4.34
N LYS A 568 26.19 10.64 4.66
CA LYS A 568 26.27 9.17 4.60
C LYS A 568 27.33 8.55 5.51
N THR A 569 27.93 9.34 6.41
CA THR A 569 28.93 8.90 7.39
C THR A 569 28.32 8.90 8.78
N ALA A 570 28.59 7.87 9.59
CA ALA A 570 28.02 7.75 10.92
C ALA A 570 28.68 8.73 11.91
N TYR A 571 27.91 9.46 12.71
CA TYR A 571 28.50 10.33 13.73
C TYR A 571 29.15 9.50 14.84
N THR A 572 30.45 9.74 15.08
CA THR A 572 31.23 9.02 16.10
C THR A 572 31.74 9.93 17.22
N GLY A 573 31.40 11.21 17.17
CA GLY A 573 31.82 12.20 18.15
C GLY A 573 31.07 12.10 19.48
N ASN A 574 31.59 12.79 20.50
CA ASN A 574 30.93 12.90 21.79
C ASN A 574 29.76 13.88 21.72
N LEU A 575 28.70 13.58 22.48
CA LEU A 575 27.56 14.48 22.67
C LEU A 575 27.84 15.48 23.80
N PRO A 576 27.46 16.77 23.67
CA PRO A 576 27.61 17.73 24.74
C PRO A 576 26.60 17.49 25.87
N GLU A 577 27.08 17.44 27.12
CA GLU A 577 26.28 17.08 28.31
C GLU A 577 25.20 18.11 28.70
N THR A 578 25.29 19.36 28.24
CA THR A 578 24.40 20.44 28.69
C THR A 578 23.74 21.14 27.51
N SER A 579 22.43 21.33 27.56
CA SER A 579 21.72 22.23 26.65
C SER A 579 21.94 23.69 27.05
N ALA A 580 21.79 24.61 26.10
CA ALA A 580 21.83 26.05 26.36
C ALA A 580 20.40 26.61 26.42
N ALA A 581 20.16 27.61 27.26
CA ALA A 581 18.88 28.32 27.31
C ALA A 581 18.82 29.50 26.32
N GLU A 582 19.98 30.03 25.91
CA GLU A 582 20.11 31.17 25.00
C GLU A 582 21.38 30.99 24.14
N GLY A 583 21.42 31.64 22.98
CA GLY A 583 22.57 31.61 22.06
C GLY A 583 22.77 32.95 21.36
N ALA A 584 23.96 33.15 20.77
CA ALA A 584 24.24 34.31 19.94
C ALA A 584 24.00 33.97 18.46
N ALA A 585 23.25 34.82 17.75
CA ALA A 585 23.06 34.65 16.31
C ALA A 585 24.40 34.82 15.58
N VAL A 586 24.72 33.87 14.70
CA VAL A 586 25.93 33.85 13.89
C VAL A 586 25.59 33.37 12.48
N THR A 587 26.49 33.64 11.53
CA THR A 587 26.53 32.90 10.27
C THR A 587 27.55 31.78 10.43
N LEU A 588 27.11 30.55 10.19
CA LEU A 588 27.98 29.39 10.19
C LEU A 588 28.44 29.12 8.76
N ASP A 589 29.72 29.34 8.50
CA ASP A 589 30.40 28.89 7.28
C ASP A 589 30.97 27.48 7.52
N LEU A 590 30.54 26.54 6.68
CA LEU A 590 30.89 25.13 6.80
C LEU A 590 31.13 24.51 5.43
N THR A 591 31.60 23.27 5.43
CA THR A 591 31.73 22.46 4.21
C THR A 591 30.84 21.24 4.32
N VAL A 592 29.99 20.99 3.31
CA VAL A 592 29.19 19.76 3.19
C VAL A 592 29.75 18.98 2.00
N ASP A 593 30.27 17.78 2.23
CA ASP A 593 30.85 16.91 1.18
C ASP A 593 31.85 17.63 0.25
N GLY A 594 32.68 18.49 0.85
CA GLY A 594 33.68 19.29 0.13
C GLY A 594 33.16 20.60 -0.50
N GLN A 595 31.85 20.87 -0.48
CA GLN A 595 31.25 22.12 -0.97
C GLN A 595 31.07 23.14 0.15
N ALA A 596 31.46 24.40 -0.12
CA ALA A 596 31.28 25.48 0.85
C ALA A 596 29.79 25.88 0.95
N VAL A 597 29.27 25.92 2.18
CA VAL A 597 27.89 26.27 2.49
C VAL A 597 27.87 27.25 3.67
N SER A 598 26.94 28.20 3.64
CA SER A 598 26.70 29.13 4.75
C SER A 598 25.25 29.04 5.18
N THR A 599 25.01 29.02 6.49
CA THR A 599 23.66 29.00 7.06
C THR A 599 23.54 29.92 8.27
N ALA A 600 22.32 30.39 8.54
CA ALA A 600 22.03 31.04 9.81
C ALA A 600 22.18 30.00 10.94
N ALA A 601 22.76 30.42 12.06
CA ALA A 601 22.94 29.53 13.21
C ALA A 601 22.91 30.31 14.53
N MET A 602 22.73 29.58 15.62
CA MET A 602 22.94 30.07 16.97
C MET A 602 24.20 29.41 17.55
N LEU A 603 25.14 30.20 18.06
CA LEU A 603 26.29 29.70 18.81
C LEU A 603 25.99 29.80 20.30
N ALA A 604 25.95 28.64 20.97
CA ALA A 604 25.70 28.57 22.41
C ALA A 604 26.59 27.52 23.06
N ASN A 605 27.28 27.90 24.15
CA ASN A 605 28.24 27.04 24.86
C ASN A 605 29.27 26.34 23.93
N GLY A 606 29.71 27.03 22.87
CA GLY A 606 30.66 26.49 21.89
C GLY A 606 30.08 25.46 20.91
N ASN A 607 28.74 25.30 20.87
CA ASN A 607 28.04 24.42 19.95
C ASN A 607 27.18 25.24 18.98
N TYR A 608 27.12 24.79 17.73
CA TYR A 608 26.26 25.39 16.72
C TYR A 608 24.90 24.71 16.69
N TYR A 609 23.87 25.55 16.65
CA TYR A 609 22.49 25.17 16.44
C TYR A 609 22.05 25.73 15.09
N VAL A 610 21.49 24.87 14.24
CA VAL A 610 21.12 25.20 12.85
C VAL A 610 19.60 25.08 12.66
N PRO A 611 18.99 25.87 11.77
CA PRO A 611 17.55 25.82 11.56
C PRO A 611 17.13 24.51 10.88
N ALA A 612 15.88 24.11 11.07
CA ALA A 612 15.31 22.94 10.39
C ALA A 612 15.48 23.02 8.87
N SER A 613 15.32 24.21 8.29
CA SER A 613 15.49 24.48 6.86
C SER A 613 16.87 24.07 6.32
N PHE A 614 17.93 24.21 7.12
CA PHE A 614 19.26 23.75 6.77
C PHE A 614 19.38 22.22 6.89
N LEU A 615 18.80 21.63 7.93
CA LEU A 615 18.84 20.18 8.14
C LEU A 615 18.08 19.43 7.03
N THR A 616 17.01 20.02 6.49
CA THR A 616 16.32 19.50 5.31
C THR A 616 17.25 19.41 4.10
N THR A 617 18.22 20.31 3.96
CA THR A 617 19.23 20.22 2.87
C THR A 617 20.19 19.05 3.03
N LEU A 618 20.28 18.49 4.24
CA LEU A 618 21.03 17.26 4.54
C LEU A 618 20.14 16.01 4.48
N GLY A 619 18.88 16.13 4.05
CA GLY A 619 17.91 15.04 4.06
C GLY A 619 17.34 14.72 5.45
N VAL A 620 17.54 15.58 6.44
CA VAL A 620 17.09 15.33 7.82
C VAL A 620 15.86 16.16 8.15
N ALA A 621 14.76 15.48 8.48
CA ALA A 621 13.60 16.09 9.12
C ALA A 621 13.79 16.03 10.65
N VAL A 622 13.65 17.18 11.31
CA VAL A 622 13.64 17.27 12.79
C VAL A 622 12.29 17.82 13.20
N GLY A 623 11.56 17.07 14.03
CA GLY A 623 10.31 17.49 14.64
C GLY A 623 10.51 18.63 15.65
N ALA A 624 9.44 19.40 15.89
CA ALA A 624 9.38 20.46 16.88
C ALA A 624 9.16 19.93 18.30
#